data_AF-A0A956NHP1-F1
#
_entry.id   AF-A0A956NHP1-F1
#
_cell.length_a   1.000
_cell.length_b   1.000
_cell.length_c   1.000
_cell.angle_alpha   90.00
_cell.angle_beta   90.00
_cell.angle_gamma   90.00
#
_symmetry.space_group_name_H-M   'P 1'
#
loop_
_entity.id
_entity.type
_entity.pdbx_description
1 polymer ?
#
loop_
_entity_poly.entity_id
_entity_poly.type
_entity_poly.pdbx_seq_one_letter_code
_entity_poly.pdbx_strand_id
1 'polypeptide(L)'
;MATFAAPADSWAKVSSADAGKLGTSLTPMGGEKAGNGDGSIPAWDGGITTPPAGWSPGQFHVDPYSSDAPIVTITASNLDQYRDMLSPGQIAMFERYPDSWSMKVYPTHRSASYPQSIYDAVKSNATTAELVDNGNGVASCGVGVPFPIPATGVEVVWNHLLRYRGETVQRKLGQVSPTAGGGYTMVV
;
A
#
# COMPACT_ATOMS: atom_id res chain seq x y z
N MET A 1 -1.10 -53.13 -9.17
CA MET A 1 -1.68 -51.79 -8.98
C MET A 1 -0.89 -51.13 -7.86
N ALA A 2 0.06 -50.26 -8.21
CA ALA A 2 0.87 -49.55 -7.22
C ALA A 2 0.18 -48.22 -6.90
N THR A 3 -0.36 -48.12 -5.70
CA THR A 3 -1.00 -46.89 -5.20
C THR A 3 0.11 -45.91 -4.83
N PHE A 4 0.31 -44.88 -5.65
CA PHE A 4 1.13 -43.72 -5.26
C PHE A 4 0.33 -42.88 -4.26
N ALA A 5 0.75 -42.85 -3.01
CA ALA A 5 0.32 -41.86 -2.04
C ALA A 5 1.16 -40.60 -2.24
N ALA A 6 0.57 -39.55 -2.81
CA ALA A 6 1.19 -38.22 -2.82
C ALA A 6 1.08 -37.61 -1.41
N PRO A 7 2.17 -37.05 -0.85
CA PRO A 7 2.07 -36.30 0.40
C PRO A 7 1.19 -35.07 0.16
N ALA A 8 0.16 -34.91 0.99
CA ALA A 8 -0.54 -33.65 1.11
C ALA A 8 0.40 -32.69 1.84
N ASP A 9 1.01 -31.76 1.12
CA ASP A 9 1.66 -30.61 1.73
C ASP A 9 0.57 -29.80 2.43
N SER A 10 0.42 -30.00 3.74
CA SER A 10 -0.37 -29.06 4.54
C SER A 10 0.43 -27.77 4.58
N TRP A 11 -0.07 -26.74 3.90
CA TRP A 11 0.47 -25.40 4.01
C TRP A 11 0.12 -24.94 5.42
N ALA A 12 1.03 -25.20 6.36
CA ALA A 12 0.82 -24.87 7.75
C ALA A 12 0.51 -23.38 7.84
N LYS A 13 -0.63 -23.07 8.46
CA LYS A 13 -1.00 -21.71 8.88
C LYS A 13 0.19 -21.04 9.54
N VAL A 14 0.31 -19.73 9.40
CA VAL A 14 1.38 -18.96 10.03
C VAL A 14 1.44 -19.31 11.51
N SER A 15 2.64 -19.62 12.01
CA SER A 15 2.82 -20.05 13.40
C SER A 15 2.37 -18.95 14.37
N SER A 16 1.97 -19.31 15.59
CA SER A 16 1.65 -18.32 16.62
C SER A 16 2.85 -17.40 16.93
N ALA A 17 4.07 -17.92 16.80
CA ALA A 17 5.30 -17.14 16.95
C ALA A 17 5.44 -16.08 15.84
N ASP A 18 5.15 -16.45 14.59
CA ASP A 18 5.19 -15.51 13.47
C ASP A 18 4.05 -14.49 13.54
N ALA A 19 2.84 -14.91 13.92
CA ALA A 19 1.74 -13.99 14.18
C ALA A 19 2.06 -13.01 15.33
N GLY A 20 2.88 -13.43 16.30
CA GLY A 20 3.41 -12.57 17.37
C GLY A 20 4.32 -11.43 16.88
N LYS A 21 4.83 -11.50 15.65
CA LYS A 21 5.59 -10.41 15.02
C LYS A 21 4.70 -9.22 14.63
N LEU A 22 3.40 -9.43 14.43
CA LEU A 22 2.45 -8.37 14.09
C LEU A 22 2.25 -7.40 15.26
N GLY A 23 2.57 -6.12 15.02
CA GLY A 23 2.57 -5.05 16.02
C GLY A 23 3.92 -4.87 16.75
N THR A 24 4.83 -5.84 16.65
CA THR A 24 6.17 -5.79 17.25
C THR A 24 7.22 -5.40 16.22
N SER A 25 7.81 -6.36 15.51
CA SER A 25 8.76 -6.12 14.41
C SER A 25 8.06 -5.82 13.08
N LEU A 26 6.83 -6.32 12.91
CA LEU A 26 5.98 -5.98 11.78
C LEU A 26 4.92 -4.95 12.21
N THR A 27 4.43 -4.16 11.26
CA THR A 27 3.19 -3.41 11.44
C THR A 27 2.03 -4.38 11.68
N PRO A 28 0.89 -3.93 12.23
CA PRO A 28 -0.29 -4.78 12.36
C PRO A 28 -0.78 -5.37 11.03
N MET A 29 -0.39 -4.77 9.90
CA MET A 29 -0.72 -5.21 8.54
C MET A 29 0.36 -6.11 7.91
N GLY A 30 1.41 -6.46 8.65
CA GLY A 30 2.46 -7.40 8.21
C GLY A 30 3.63 -6.79 7.42
N GLY A 31 3.66 -5.46 7.26
CA GLY A 31 4.82 -4.77 6.66
C GLY A 31 5.96 -4.61 7.66
N GLU A 32 7.18 -4.41 7.18
CA GLU A 32 8.33 -4.08 8.04
C GLU A 32 8.02 -2.81 8.86
N LYS A 33 8.19 -2.86 10.18
CA LYS A 33 7.91 -1.69 11.04
C LYS A 33 9.08 -0.72 11.08
N ALA A 34 10.31 -1.23 10.99
CA ALA A 34 11.51 -0.40 11.01
C ALA A 34 11.56 0.56 9.80
N GLY A 35 12.34 1.63 9.97
CA GLY A 35 12.77 2.46 8.85
C GLY A 35 13.86 1.76 8.04
N ASN A 36 14.24 2.34 6.90
CA ASN A 36 15.35 1.83 6.11
C ASN A 36 16.71 2.35 6.62
N GLY A 37 17.80 1.73 6.17
CA GLY A 37 19.15 2.00 6.68
C GLY A 37 19.72 3.37 6.30
N ASP A 38 19.26 3.98 5.21
CA ASP A 38 19.72 5.30 4.76
C ASP A 38 18.91 6.47 5.37
N GLY A 39 17.85 6.17 6.12
CA GLY A 39 17.01 7.15 6.81
C GLY A 39 15.97 7.85 5.92
N SER A 40 15.83 7.49 4.65
CA SER A 40 14.84 8.09 3.75
C SER A 40 13.40 7.63 4.02
N ILE A 41 13.24 6.50 4.72
CA ILE A 41 11.95 5.94 5.14
C ILE A 41 11.97 5.81 6.67
N PRO A 42 11.11 6.55 7.40
CA PRO A 42 11.05 6.45 8.85
C PRO A 42 10.42 5.12 9.29
N ALA A 43 10.60 4.77 10.57
CA ALA A 43 9.84 3.68 11.18
C ALA A 43 8.34 4.02 11.19
N TRP A 44 7.49 3.00 11.12
CA TRP A 44 6.05 3.18 11.32
C TRP A 44 5.75 3.23 12.83
N ASP A 45 5.15 4.33 13.25
CA ASP A 45 4.88 4.68 14.65
C ASP A 45 3.38 4.65 15.01
N GLY A 46 2.52 4.27 14.07
CA GLY A 46 1.07 4.23 14.25
C GLY A 46 0.29 4.91 13.13
N GLY A 47 0.95 5.80 12.37
CA GLY A 47 0.30 6.62 11.36
C GLY A 47 -0.63 7.67 11.98
N ILE A 48 -1.52 8.25 11.16
CA ILE A 48 -2.43 9.31 11.59
C ILE A 48 -3.64 8.69 12.29
N THR A 49 -3.76 8.85 13.61
CA THR A 49 -4.88 8.32 14.41
C THR A 49 -5.87 9.39 14.87
N THR A 50 -5.48 10.66 14.76
CA THR A 50 -6.34 11.82 15.05
C THR A 50 -6.46 12.69 13.81
N PRO A 51 -7.63 13.27 13.52
CA PRO A 51 -7.77 14.21 12.41
C PRO A 51 -6.76 15.36 12.53
N PRO A 52 -6.13 15.81 11.44
CA PRO A 52 -5.22 16.95 11.50
C PRO A 52 -5.97 18.23 11.87
N ALA A 53 -5.25 19.19 12.44
CA ALA A 53 -5.81 20.48 12.82
C ALA A 53 -6.50 21.17 11.62
N GLY A 54 -7.67 21.76 11.86
CA GLY A 54 -8.44 22.46 10.83
C GLY A 54 -9.34 21.55 9.97
N TRP A 55 -9.34 20.24 10.19
CA TRP A 55 -10.33 19.35 9.60
C TRP A 55 -11.59 19.21 10.46
N SER A 56 -12.75 19.13 9.80
CA SER A 56 -14.05 18.82 10.42
C SER A 56 -14.83 17.85 9.53
N PRO A 57 -15.73 17.02 10.09
CA PRO A 57 -16.58 16.13 9.30
C PRO A 57 -17.33 16.86 8.18
N GLY A 58 -17.29 16.29 6.97
CA GLY A 58 -17.91 16.87 5.78
C GLY A 58 -17.04 17.88 5.00
N GLN A 59 -15.87 18.26 5.52
CA GLN A 59 -14.89 19.07 4.79
C GLN A 59 -13.98 18.23 3.90
N PHE A 60 -13.29 18.89 2.97
CA PHE A 60 -12.18 18.27 2.25
C PHE A 60 -11.07 17.85 3.21
N HIS A 61 -10.39 16.75 2.91
CA HIS A 61 -9.21 16.33 3.67
C HIS A 61 -8.15 17.42 3.59
N VAL A 62 -7.62 17.79 4.76
CA VAL A 62 -6.49 18.71 4.86
C VAL A 62 -5.18 17.95 4.64
N ASP A 63 -4.17 18.63 4.11
CA ASP A 63 -2.83 18.08 4.02
C ASP A 63 -2.18 18.04 5.43
N PRO A 64 -1.95 16.85 6.00
CA PRO A 64 -1.33 16.72 7.33
C PRO A 64 0.14 17.19 7.36
N TYR A 65 0.79 17.33 6.20
CA TYR A 65 2.21 17.68 6.08
C TYR A 65 2.40 18.95 5.25
N SER A 66 1.45 19.89 5.32
CA SER A 66 1.46 21.15 4.53
C SER A 66 2.71 22.03 4.73
N SER A 67 3.47 21.82 5.81
CA SER A 67 4.74 22.51 6.07
C SER A 67 5.95 21.85 5.42
N ASP A 68 5.81 20.68 4.79
CA ASP A 68 6.93 19.97 4.20
C ASP A 68 7.51 20.71 2.99
N ALA A 69 8.84 20.85 3.01
CA ALA A 69 9.59 21.35 1.87
C ALA A 69 10.12 20.17 1.03
N PRO A 70 10.28 20.34 -0.30
CA PRO A 70 10.96 19.35 -1.12
C PRO A 70 12.39 19.11 -0.61
N ILE A 71 12.78 17.84 -0.47
CA ILE A 71 14.16 17.45 -0.17
C ILE A 71 15.05 17.48 -1.41
N VAL A 72 14.45 17.26 -2.59
CA VAL A 72 15.10 17.44 -3.88
C VAL A 72 14.08 17.90 -4.91
N THR A 73 14.52 18.72 -5.86
CA THR A 73 13.78 18.99 -7.09
C THR A 73 14.60 18.44 -8.25
N ILE A 74 14.07 17.42 -8.91
CA ILE A 74 14.66 16.83 -10.11
C ILE A 74 14.19 17.65 -11.31
N THR A 75 15.14 18.02 -12.16
CA THR A 75 14.97 18.76 -13.41
C THR A 75 15.76 18.05 -14.50
N ALA A 76 15.63 18.49 -15.76
CA ALA A 76 16.47 17.94 -16.82
C ALA A 76 17.98 18.13 -16.57
N SER A 77 18.38 19.17 -15.82
CA SER A 77 19.80 19.47 -15.56
C SER A 77 20.48 18.54 -14.54
N ASN A 78 19.71 17.86 -13.69
CA ASN A 78 20.25 16.90 -12.70
C ASN A 78 19.69 15.49 -12.88
N LEU A 79 18.96 15.22 -13.96
CA LEU A 79 18.29 13.95 -14.25
C LEU A 79 19.24 12.74 -14.12
N ASP A 80 20.46 12.86 -14.62
CA ASP A 80 21.44 11.77 -14.61
C ASP A 80 21.79 11.29 -13.19
N GLN A 81 21.66 12.15 -12.18
CA GLN A 81 21.91 11.78 -10.78
C GLN A 81 20.85 10.85 -10.20
N TYR A 82 19.64 10.85 -10.79
CA TYR A 82 18.46 10.14 -10.28
C TYR A 82 17.90 9.12 -11.27
N ARG A 83 18.56 8.93 -12.42
CA ARG A 83 18.03 8.16 -13.54
C ARG A 83 17.64 6.73 -13.16
N ASP A 84 18.42 6.09 -12.30
CA ASP A 84 18.19 4.72 -11.83
C ASP A 84 16.98 4.60 -10.88
N MET A 85 16.48 5.73 -10.35
CA MET A 85 15.30 5.79 -9.48
C MET A 85 14.03 6.14 -10.26
N LEU A 86 14.14 6.38 -11.57
CA LEU A 86 13.04 6.86 -12.40
C LEU A 86 12.62 5.80 -13.43
N SER A 87 11.32 5.65 -13.61
CA SER A 87 10.76 4.83 -14.69
C SER A 87 11.06 5.46 -16.07
N PRO A 88 11.07 4.66 -17.16
CA PRO A 88 11.25 5.19 -18.51
C PRO A 88 10.27 6.30 -18.88
N GLY A 89 9.01 6.21 -18.42
CA GLY A 89 8.00 7.24 -18.64
C GLY A 89 8.31 8.55 -17.93
N GLN A 90 8.86 8.50 -16.71
CA GLN A 90 9.28 9.71 -15.98
C GLN A 90 10.50 10.36 -16.64
N ILE A 91 11.49 9.56 -17.07
CA ILE A 91 12.66 10.03 -17.81
C ILE A 91 12.22 10.74 -19.10
N ALA A 92 11.33 10.12 -19.87
CA ALA A 92 10.80 10.69 -21.11
C ALA A 92 10.10 12.05 -20.89
N MET A 93 9.46 12.28 -19.74
CA MET A 93 8.87 13.59 -19.43
C MET A 93 9.92 14.70 -19.30
N PHE A 94 11.06 14.41 -18.65
CA PHE A 94 12.18 15.36 -18.56
C PHE A 94 12.83 15.64 -19.91
N GLU A 95 13.00 14.61 -20.75
CA GLU A 95 13.54 14.76 -22.10
C GLU A 95 12.59 15.54 -23.02
N ARG A 96 11.28 15.32 -22.88
CA ARG A 96 10.25 15.96 -23.73
C ARG A 96 10.00 17.42 -23.34
N TYR A 97 10.11 17.74 -22.05
CA TYR A 97 9.77 19.05 -21.49
C TYR A 97 10.89 19.58 -20.56
N PRO A 98 12.12 19.75 -21.06
CA PRO A 98 13.29 20.01 -20.22
C PRO A 98 13.22 21.32 -19.43
N ASP A 99 12.52 22.33 -19.97
CA ASP A 99 12.43 23.67 -19.38
C ASP A 99 11.23 23.86 -18.45
N SER A 100 10.22 22.98 -18.52
CA SER A 100 8.94 23.16 -17.82
C SER A 100 8.54 22.01 -16.90
N TRP A 101 9.15 20.82 -17.07
CA TRP A 101 8.90 19.68 -16.20
C TRP A 101 9.92 19.60 -15.07
N SER A 102 9.42 19.44 -13.85
CA SER A 102 10.22 19.18 -12.66
C SER A 102 9.48 18.22 -11.74
N MET A 103 10.23 17.42 -10.96
CA MET A 103 9.68 16.54 -9.94
C MET A 103 10.19 16.97 -8.57
N LYS A 104 9.27 17.45 -7.73
CA LYS A 104 9.55 17.74 -6.33
C LYS A 104 9.39 16.46 -5.52
N VAL A 105 10.45 16.04 -4.85
CA VAL A 105 10.46 14.91 -3.94
C VAL A 105 10.41 15.45 -2.52
N TYR A 106 9.53 14.89 -1.70
CA TYR A 106 9.26 15.32 -0.33
C TYR A 106 9.71 14.24 0.67
N PRO A 107 9.82 14.56 1.97
CA PRO A 107 10.09 13.57 2.99
C PRO A 107 9.05 12.42 2.98
N THR A 108 9.51 11.20 3.26
CA THR A 108 8.60 10.06 3.40
C THR A 108 7.90 10.09 4.74
N HIS A 109 6.57 10.00 4.73
CA HIS A 109 5.77 9.76 5.93
C HIS A 109 5.04 8.42 5.85
N ARG A 110 5.08 7.64 6.92
CA ARG A 110 4.32 6.38 7.02
C ARG A 110 2.98 6.61 7.74
N SER A 111 2.13 7.42 7.11
CA SER A 111 0.89 7.96 7.69
C SER A 111 -0.31 7.00 7.75
N ALA A 112 -0.25 5.87 7.04
CA ALA A 112 -1.37 4.94 6.95
C ALA A 112 -1.69 4.30 8.31
N SER A 113 -2.97 4.33 8.67
CA SER A 113 -3.53 3.73 9.88
C SER A 113 -4.89 3.09 9.55
N TYR A 114 -5.33 2.17 10.40
CA TYR A 114 -6.63 1.50 10.32
C TYR A 114 -7.30 1.50 11.70
N PRO A 115 -8.64 1.36 11.77
CA PRO A 115 -9.32 1.14 13.04
C PRO A 115 -8.76 -0.08 13.77
N GLN A 116 -8.70 -0.01 15.11
CA GLN A 116 -8.14 -1.09 15.95
C GLN A 116 -8.79 -2.45 15.68
N SER A 117 -10.10 -2.47 15.44
CA SER A 117 -10.84 -3.70 15.11
C SER A 117 -10.33 -4.40 13.85
N ILE A 118 -9.81 -3.64 12.87
CA ILE A 118 -9.20 -4.21 11.67
C ILE A 118 -7.85 -4.84 12.00
N TYR A 119 -7.03 -4.19 12.83
CA TYR A 119 -5.76 -4.77 13.29
C TYR A 119 -5.96 -6.06 14.08
N ASP A 120 -6.96 -6.09 14.96
CA ASP A 120 -7.29 -7.29 15.74
C ASP A 120 -7.78 -8.43 14.85
N ALA A 121 -8.63 -8.11 13.86
CA ALA A 121 -9.10 -9.08 12.87
C ALA A 121 -7.97 -9.62 12.00
N VAL A 122 -7.06 -8.76 11.52
CA VAL A 122 -5.89 -9.17 10.74
C VAL A 122 -4.97 -10.09 11.55
N LYS A 123 -4.74 -9.78 12.83
CA LYS A 123 -3.95 -10.64 13.72
C LYS A 123 -4.60 -12.01 13.92
N SER A 124 -5.93 -12.06 14.05
CA SER A 124 -6.68 -13.32 14.09
C SER A 124 -6.51 -14.10 12.77
N ASN A 125 -6.73 -13.42 11.64
CA ASN A 125 -6.63 -13.99 10.29
C ASN A 125 -5.28 -14.65 10.04
N ALA A 126 -4.19 -14.08 10.54
CA ALA A 126 -2.84 -14.65 10.41
C ALA A 126 -2.78 -16.13 10.79
N THR A 127 -3.55 -16.54 11.80
CA THR A 127 -3.56 -17.92 12.33
C THR A 127 -4.79 -18.72 11.96
N THR A 128 -5.78 -18.13 11.28
CA THR A 128 -7.05 -18.80 10.98
C THR A 128 -7.34 -18.92 9.50
N ALA A 129 -6.91 -17.95 8.69
CA ALA A 129 -7.19 -17.89 7.27
C ALA A 129 -6.56 -19.08 6.51
N GLU A 130 -7.30 -19.59 5.54
CA GLU A 130 -6.87 -20.70 4.69
C GLU A 130 -7.23 -20.43 3.24
N LEU A 131 -6.32 -20.79 2.33
CA LEU A 131 -6.67 -20.92 0.92
C LEU A 131 -7.52 -22.18 0.73
N VAL A 132 -8.61 -22.05 -0.02
CA VAL A 132 -9.48 -23.16 -0.41
C VAL A 132 -9.59 -23.26 -1.93
N ASP A 133 -10.16 -24.35 -2.43
CA ASP A 133 -10.39 -24.58 -3.86
C ASP A 133 -9.15 -24.34 -4.74
N ASN A 134 -8.01 -24.88 -4.29
CA ASN A 134 -6.69 -24.71 -4.92
C ASN A 134 -6.28 -23.23 -5.08
N GLY A 135 -6.60 -22.40 -4.09
CA GLY A 135 -6.26 -20.97 -4.07
C GLY A 135 -7.30 -20.06 -4.73
N ASN A 136 -8.41 -20.61 -5.22
CA ASN A 136 -9.53 -19.83 -5.79
C ASN A 136 -10.51 -19.31 -4.73
N GLY A 137 -10.27 -19.57 -3.45
CA GLY A 137 -11.03 -18.97 -2.37
C GLY A 137 -10.20 -18.78 -1.11
N VAL A 138 -10.79 -18.05 -0.16
CA VAL A 138 -10.27 -17.90 1.20
C VAL A 138 -11.38 -18.23 2.17
N ALA A 139 -11.06 -19.02 3.20
CA ALA A 139 -11.96 -19.36 4.28
C ALA A 139 -11.38 -18.93 5.64
N SER A 140 -12.23 -18.94 6.67
CA SER A 140 -11.82 -18.76 8.08
C SER A 140 -11.10 -17.43 8.38
N CYS A 141 -11.46 -16.36 7.67
CA CYS A 141 -10.95 -15.01 7.91
C CYS A 141 -12.09 -14.01 8.13
N GLY A 142 -11.86 -13.02 9.00
CA GLY A 142 -12.69 -11.83 9.17
C GLY A 142 -12.28 -10.68 8.26
N VAL A 143 -12.82 -9.50 8.53
CA VAL A 143 -12.50 -8.26 7.80
C VAL A 143 -11.00 -7.93 7.85
N GLY A 144 -10.48 -7.34 6.77
CA GLY A 144 -9.07 -6.98 6.65
C GLY A 144 -8.33 -7.91 5.71
N VAL A 145 -6.99 -7.88 5.77
CA VAL A 145 -6.17 -8.79 4.95
C VAL A 145 -6.18 -10.20 5.55
N PRO A 146 -6.38 -11.26 4.74
CA PRO A 146 -6.39 -12.64 5.23
C PRO A 146 -4.99 -13.16 5.60
N PHE A 147 -3.95 -12.81 4.85
CA PHE A 147 -2.60 -13.37 5.00
C PHE A 147 -1.57 -12.27 5.24
N PRO A 148 -1.54 -11.63 6.43
CA PRO A 148 -0.61 -10.53 6.69
C PRO A 148 0.87 -10.91 6.57
N ILE A 149 1.21 -12.19 6.71
CA ILE A 149 2.55 -12.73 6.45
C ILE A 149 2.42 -13.75 5.32
N PRO A 150 2.32 -13.29 4.06
CA PRO A 150 2.02 -14.18 2.95
C PRO A 150 3.22 -15.06 2.60
N ALA A 151 2.99 -16.35 2.45
CA ALA A 151 3.97 -17.34 1.99
C ALA A 151 3.99 -17.46 0.46
N THR A 152 2.89 -17.11 -0.22
CA THR A 152 2.77 -17.27 -1.68
C THR A 152 2.18 -16.05 -2.39
N GLY A 153 2.42 -15.97 -3.71
CA GLY A 153 1.85 -14.90 -4.53
C GLY A 153 0.32 -14.89 -4.56
N VAL A 154 -0.32 -16.06 -4.45
CA VAL A 154 -1.79 -16.17 -4.40
C VAL A 154 -2.34 -15.49 -3.14
N GLU A 155 -1.67 -15.64 -2.00
CA GLU A 155 -2.05 -14.96 -0.76
C GLU A 155 -1.91 -13.44 -0.86
N VAL A 156 -0.87 -12.94 -1.56
CA VAL A 156 -0.70 -11.51 -1.84
C VAL A 156 -1.86 -10.98 -2.70
N VAL A 157 -2.30 -11.75 -3.71
CA VAL A 157 -3.46 -11.39 -4.52
C VAL A 157 -4.72 -11.32 -3.66
N TRP A 158 -4.97 -12.30 -2.79
CA TRP A 158 -6.10 -12.27 -1.88
C TRP A 158 -6.07 -11.10 -0.90
N ASN A 159 -4.89 -10.73 -0.38
CA ASN A 159 -4.73 -9.52 0.42
C ASN A 159 -5.15 -8.28 -0.37
N HIS A 160 -4.76 -8.16 -1.64
CA HIS A 160 -5.20 -7.06 -2.47
C HIS A 160 -6.73 -7.07 -2.65
N LEU A 161 -7.33 -8.22 -2.92
CA LEU A 161 -8.77 -8.33 -3.18
C LEU A 161 -9.63 -8.01 -1.94
N LEU A 162 -9.24 -8.55 -0.77
CA LEU A 162 -10.04 -8.52 0.45
C LEU A 162 -9.67 -7.42 1.44
N ARG A 163 -8.62 -6.60 1.16
CA ARG A 163 -8.23 -5.49 2.02
C ARG A 163 -9.42 -4.60 2.42
N TYR A 164 -9.38 -4.10 3.64
CA TYR A 164 -10.34 -3.12 4.13
C TYR A 164 -10.32 -1.83 3.28
N ARG A 165 -11.49 -1.29 2.93
CA ARG A 165 -11.65 -0.09 2.07
C ARG A 165 -12.52 1.00 2.70
N GLY A 166 -12.77 0.93 4.01
CA GLY A 166 -13.77 1.75 4.68
C GLY A 166 -15.13 1.06 4.76
N GLU A 167 -16.06 1.68 5.48
CA GLU A 167 -17.39 1.12 5.76
C GLU A 167 -18.40 1.40 4.63
N THR A 168 -18.34 2.58 4.03
CA THR A 168 -19.25 3.00 2.95
C THR A 168 -18.45 3.68 1.85
N VAL A 169 -18.76 3.33 0.60
CA VAL A 169 -18.14 3.92 -0.59
C VAL A 169 -19.23 4.54 -1.45
N GLN A 170 -19.15 5.83 -1.70
CA GLN A 170 -19.90 6.51 -2.75
C GLN A 170 -18.92 6.98 -3.83
N ARG A 171 -19.24 6.69 -5.10
CA ARG A 171 -18.44 7.15 -6.24
C ARG A 171 -19.30 8.01 -7.15
N LYS A 172 -18.78 9.19 -7.50
CA LYS A 172 -19.21 10.00 -8.64
C LYS A 172 -18.06 9.96 -9.63
N LEU A 173 -18.32 9.51 -10.85
CA LEU A 173 -17.30 9.36 -11.89
C LEU A 173 -17.52 10.44 -12.94
N GLY A 174 -16.47 11.16 -13.29
CA GLY A 174 -16.40 11.99 -14.49
C GLY A 174 -15.15 11.57 -15.27
N GLN A 175 -15.31 11.22 -16.54
CA GLN A 175 -14.22 10.79 -17.41
C GLN A 175 -13.82 11.94 -18.34
N VAL A 176 -12.52 12.22 -18.40
CA VAL A 176 -11.91 13.16 -19.34
C VAL A 176 -10.86 12.41 -20.17
N SER A 177 -10.85 12.61 -21.48
CA SER A 177 -9.78 12.13 -22.36
C SER A 177 -9.09 13.35 -22.97
N PRO A 178 -7.95 13.81 -22.43
CA PRO A 178 -7.26 14.97 -22.97
C PRO A 178 -6.54 14.64 -24.28
N THR A 179 -6.54 15.62 -25.19
CA THR A 179 -5.70 15.62 -26.39
C THR A 179 -4.25 15.94 -26.04
N ALA A 180 -3.31 15.65 -26.96
CA ALA A 180 -1.90 15.98 -26.77
C ALA A 180 -1.63 17.49 -26.55
N GLY A 181 -2.54 18.37 -27.01
CA GLY A 181 -2.49 19.81 -26.78
C GLY A 181 -3.17 20.27 -25.48
N GLY A 182 -3.64 19.36 -24.62
CA GLY A 182 -4.25 19.68 -23.33
C GLY A 182 -5.76 20.00 -23.38
N GLY A 183 -6.38 20.08 -24.55
CA GLY A 183 -7.84 20.21 -24.67
C GLY A 183 -8.56 18.92 -24.28
N TYR A 184 -9.71 19.02 -23.59
CA TYR A 184 -10.50 17.86 -23.17
C TYR A 184 -12.01 18.15 -23.21
N THR A 185 -12.81 17.08 -23.27
CA THR A 185 -14.26 17.12 -23.01
C THR A 185 -14.56 16.20 -21.83
N MET A 186 -15.36 16.67 -20.89
CA MET A 186 -15.76 15.90 -19.71
C MET A 186 -17.07 15.17 -19.99
N VAL A 187 -17.08 13.87 -19.69
CA VAL A 187 -18.28 13.02 -19.64
C VAL A 187 -18.57 12.76 -18.17
N VAL A 188 -19.72 13.21 -17.67
CA VAL A 188 -20.14 13.08 -16.27
C VAL A 188 -21.28 12.08 -16.16
#